data_AF-A0A6L7XBW7-F1
#
_entry.id   AF-A0A6L7XBW7-F1
#
_cell.length_a   1.000
_cell.length_b   1.000
_cell.length_c   1.000
_cell.angle_alpha   90.00
_cell.angle_beta   90.00
_cell.angle_gamma   90.00
#
_symmetry.space_group_name_H-M   'P 1'
#
loop_
_entity.id
_entity.type
_entity.pdbx_description
1 polymer ?
#
loop_
_entity_poly.entity_id
_entity_poly.type
_entity_poly.pdbx_seq_one_letter_code
_entity_poly.pdbx_strand_id
1 'polypeptide(L)'
;RANFRSTPEVLAAAGRILGRSPQPAVRPSGEDPTVTVCDGASEAATLARAVRQRHRPGSSWRRQAVLARTNAQLDPLRKALVRQNIPVATVAGGSLLRQPEIAAVLEAWRPGASLTFCAADARQRLGEPADAGSGPQKSTAPDTPEARANIEAFLEFAEDHLSLDPDSTVDAFVTALRADSRLTPSSDGVDLMTFHAAKGLEWPVVHLVGLEDGFVPIAHARTTAARAEERRLLHVAVTRAEQELHVLWCDRRDLGGQTVEREPSRWLEAIASAADHGPGAVDHRAAIARARQELRARQDR
;
A
#
# COMPACT_ATOMS: atom_id res chain seq x y z
N ARG A 1 -18.23 -20.90 -9.20
CA ARG A 1 -18.07 -19.93 -10.30
C ARG A 1 -16.57 -19.79 -10.58
N ALA A 2 -16.12 -19.93 -11.82
CA ALA A 2 -14.71 -19.87 -12.17
C ALA A 2 -14.18 -18.43 -12.15
N ASN A 3 -12.90 -18.27 -11.83
CA ASN A 3 -12.19 -17.00 -11.81
C ASN A 3 -11.41 -16.81 -13.12
N PHE A 4 -11.61 -15.66 -13.76
CA PHE A 4 -11.01 -15.33 -15.06
C PHE A 4 -9.79 -14.38 -14.95
N ARG A 5 -9.53 -13.88 -13.74
CA ARG A 5 -8.57 -12.80 -13.48
C ARG A 5 -7.19 -13.32 -13.15
N SER A 6 -7.10 -14.28 -12.23
CA SER A 6 -5.84 -14.74 -11.65
C SER A 6 -5.47 -16.15 -12.08
N THR A 7 -4.17 -16.43 -12.09
CA THR A 7 -3.62 -17.78 -12.27
C THR A 7 -4.04 -18.74 -11.14
N PRO A 8 -4.04 -20.07 -11.38
CA PRO A 8 -4.29 -21.07 -10.35
C PRO A 8 -3.45 -20.88 -9.09
N GLU A 9 -2.18 -20.49 -9.23
CA GLU A 9 -1.20 -20.37 -8.15
C GLU A 9 -1.52 -19.18 -7.24
N VAL A 10 -1.90 -18.04 -7.83
CA VAL A 10 -2.39 -16.87 -7.07
C VAL A 10 -3.70 -17.20 -6.34
N LEU A 11 -4.63 -17.91 -6.99
CA LEU A 11 -5.89 -18.32 -6.37
C LEU A 11 -5.69 -19.36 -5.26
N ALA A 12 -4.69 -20.23 -5.38
CA ALA A 12 -4.28 -21.16 -4.34
C ALA A 12 -3.79 -20.40 -3.09
N ALA A 13 -2.89 -19.43 -3.26
CA ALA A 13 -2.48 -18.56 -2.15
C ALA A 13 -3.67 -17.82 -1.53
N ALA A 14 -4.51 -17.20 -2.36
CA ALA A 14 -5.69 -16.45 -1.91
C ALA A 14 -6.69 -17.32 -1.13
N GLY A 15 -6.93 -18.55 -1.59
CA GLY A 15 -7.83 -19.51 -0.94
C GLY A 15 -7.30 -19.93 0.43
N ARG A 16 -6.00 -20.27 0.51
CA ARG A 16 -5.35 -20.72 1.75
C ARG A 16 -5.35 -19.66 2.84
N ILE A 17 -5.18 -18.37 2.48
CA ILE A 17 -5.30 -17.26 3.43
C ILE A 17 -6.67 -17.28 4.13
N LEU A 18 -7.75 -17.59 3.39
CA LEU A 18 -9.10 -17.68 3.94
C LEU A 18 -9.42 -19.04 4.60
N GLY A 19 -8.52 -20.03 4.49
CA GLY A 19 -8.80 -21.41 4.88
C GLY A 19 -9.84 -22.09 3.99
N ARG A 20 -9.84 -21.76 2.70
CA ARG A 20 -10.80 -22.25 1.70
C ARG A 20 -10.08 -22.89 0.53
N SER A 21 -10.76 -23.80 -0.17
CA SER A 21 -10.26 -24.33 -1.45
C SER A 21 -10.15 -23.21 -2.49
N PRO A 22 -9.13 -23.25 -3.36
CA PRO A 22 -8.99 -22.28 -4.44
C PRO A 22 -10.20 -22.29 -5.35
N GLN A 23 -10.52 -21.11 -5.90
CA GLN A 23 -11.48 -21.03 -6.98
C GLN A 23 -10.85 -21.61 -8.26
N PRO A 24 -11.63 -22.33 -9.10
CA PRO A 24 -11.12 -22.79 -10.39
C PRO A 24 -10.68 -21.60 -11.25
N ALA A 25 -9.44 -21.60 -11.72
CA ALA A 25 -8.93 -20.61 -12.65
C ALA A 25 -9.27 -20.99 -14.09
N VAL A 26 -9.56 -20.00 -14.92
CA VAL A 26 -9.66 -20.16 -16.38
C VAL A 26 -8.31 -19.89 -17.05
N ARG A 27 -7.44 -19.10 -16.40
CA ARG A 27 -6.09 -18.83 -16.87
C ARG A 27 -5.22 -20.08 -16.79
N PRO A 28 -4.22 -20.21 -17.69
CA PRO A 28 -3.21 -21.25 -17.55
C PRO A 28 -2.41 -21.06 -16.26
N SER A 29 -1.75 -22.13 -15.82
CA SER A 29 -0.77 -22.06 -14.74
C SER A 29 0.32 -21.02 -15.04
N GLY A 30 0.66 -20.26 -14.01
CA GLY A 30 1.72 -19.24 -14.04
C GLY A 30 2.87 -19.61 -13.11
N GLU A 31 3.57 -18.58 -12.64
CA GLU A 31 4.65 -18.72 -11.67
C GLU A 31 4.10 -18.82 -10.24
N ASP A 32 4.82 -19.57 -9.41
CA ASP A 32 4.50 -19.70 -8.00
C ASP A 32 4.76 -18.38 -7.23
N PRO A 33 3.89 -18.01 -6.27
CA PRO A 33 4.12 -16.83 -5.43
C PRO A 33 5.44 -16.90 -4.67
N THR A 34 6.25 -15.85 -4.76
CA THR A 34 7.57 -15.82 -4.09
C THR A 34 7.49 -15.04 -2.78
N VAL A 35 8.15 -15.52 -1.74
CA VAL A 35 8.35 -14.79 -0.47
C VAL A 35 9.82 -14.43 -0.30
N THR A 36 10.09 -13.15 -0.07
CA THR A 36 11.43 -12.60 0.16
C THR A 36 11.49 -11.95 1.55
N VAL A 37 12.61 -12.17 2.25
CA VAL A 37 12.90 -11.57 3.55
C VAL A 37 14.01 -10.53 3.37
N CYS A 38 13.91 -9.41 4.05
CA CYS A 38 14.96 -8.40 4.10
C CYS A 38 14.98 -7.71 5.47
N ASP A 39 15.95 -6.82 5.68
CA ASP A 39 15.85 -5.85 6.77
C ASP A 39 15.01 -4.63 6.32
N GLY A 40 14.51 -3.86 7.29
CA GLY A 40 13.69 -2.67 7.02
C GLY A 40 14.43 -1.55 6.29
N ALA A 41 15.75 -1.44 6.48
CA ALA A 41 16.57 -0.43 5.83
C ALA A 41 16.77 -0.70 4.33
N SER A 42 16.78 -1.99 3.94
CA SER A 42 16.97 -2.47 2.58
C SER A 42 15.67 -2.79 1.86
N GLU A 43 14.52 -2.77 2.55
CA GLU A 43 13.18 -3.06 2.00
C GLU A 43 12.96 -2.37 0.65
N ALA A 44 13.15 -1.06 0.64
CA ALA A 44 12.90 -0.23 -0.53
C ALA A 44 13.87 -0.54 -1.69
N ALA A 45 15.13 -0.85 -1.40
CA ALA A 45 16.12 -1.21 -2.40
C ALA A 45 15.88 -2.62 -2.98
N THR A 46 15.47 -3.55 -2.13
CA THR A 46 15.12 -4.93 -2.49
C THR A 46 13.87 -4.95 -3.37
N LEU A 47 12.84 -4.18 -3.01
CA LEU A 47 11.65 -3.99 -3.84
C LEU A 47 12.03 -3.42 -5.21
N ALA A 48 12.77 -2.31 -5.26
CA ALA A 48 13.11 -1.66 -6.52
C ALA A 48 13.90 -2.59 -7.47
N ARG A 49 14.79 -3.42 -6.91
CA ARG A 49 15.48 -4.47 -7.67
C ARG A 49 14.51 -5.51 -8.22
N ALA A 50 13.57 -5.99 -7.39
CA ALA A 50 12.57 -6.98 -7.81
C ALA A 50 11.69 -6.45 -8.95
N VAL A 51 11.20 -5.21 -8.83
CA VAL A 51 10.39 -4.51 -9.84
C VAL A 51 11.16 -4.34 -11.16
N ARG A 52 12.44 -3.94 -11.09
CA ARG A 52 13.30 -3.81 -12.27
C ARG A 52 13.52 -5.16 -12.98
N GLN A 53 13.79 -6.22 -12.23
CA GLN A 53 14.04 -7.56 -12.80
C GLN A 53 12.87 -8.12 -13.58
N ARG A 54 11.64 -7.75 -13.21
CA ARG A 54 10.40 -8.20 -13.88
C ARG A 54 9.96 -7.27 -15.00
N HIS A 55 10.61 -6.11 -15.14
CA HIS A 55 10.37 -5.24 -16.28
C HIS A 55 11.06 -5.80 -17.52
N ARG A 56 10.29 -6.07 -18.57
CA ARG A 56 10.83 -6.47 -19.87
C ARG A 56 11.06 -5.22 -20.73
N PRO A 57 12.18 -5.12 -21.46
CA PRO A 57 12.37 -4.05 -22.44
C PRO A 57 11.17 -3.94 -23.40
N GLY A 58 10.65 -2.73 -23.60
CA GLY A 58 9.46 -2.47 -24.42
C GLY A 58 8.11 -2.77 -23.77
N SER A 59 8.08 -3.29 -22.54
CA SER A 59 6.84 -3.44 -21.77
C SER A 59 6.52 -2.19 -20.94
N SER A 60 5.23 -1.92 -20.75
CA SER A 60 4.74 -0.84 -19.89
C SER A 60 5.01 -1.14 -18.41
N TRP A 61 5.48 -0.13 -17.67
CA TRP A 61 5.65 -0.18 -16.22
C TRP A 61 4.33 -0.34 -15.45
N ARG A 62 3.22 0.14 -16.03
CA ARG A 62 1.87 -0.04 -15.47
C ARG A 62 1.40 -1.49 -15.36
N ARG A 63 2.15 -2.44 -15.91
CA ARG A 63 1.89 -3.87 -15.71
C ARG A 63 2.23 -4.34 -14.29
N GLN A 64 2.94 -3.52 -13.52
CA GLN A 64 3.35 -3.83 -12.16
C GLN A 64 2.71 -2.87 -11.16
N ALA A 65 2.31 -3.41 -10.01
CA ALA A 65 1.91 -2.61 -8.85
C ALA A 65 2.64 -3.03 -7.58
N VAL A 66 2.86 -2.05 -6.70
CA VAL A 66 3.38 -2.22 -5.35
C VAL A 66 2.28 -1.83 -4.37
N LEU A 67 1.87 -2.78 -3.55
CA LEU A 67 0.82 -2.58 -2.57
C LEU A 67 1.39 -2.70 -1.16
N ALA A 68 1.10 -1.71 -0.32
CA ALA A 68 1.47 -1.69 1.10
C ALA A 68 0.23 -1.62 2.00
N ARG A 69 0.40 -1.88 3.30
CA ARG A 69 -0.72 -1.77 4.24
C ARG A 69 -1.05 -0.32 4.57
N THR A 70 -0.03 0.52 4.77
CA THR A 70 -0.19 1.92 5.24
C THR A 70 0.45 2.91 4.27
N ASN A 71 -0.03 4.16 4.29
CA ASN A 71 0.51 5.25 3.47
C ASN A 71 1.98 5.56 3.81
N ALA A 72 2.34 5.52 5.09
CA ALA A 72 3.70 5.77 5.58
C ALA A 72 4.75 4.84 4.94
N GLN A 73 4.36 3.64 4.51
CA GLN A 73 5.25 2.73 3.79
C GLN A 73 5.51 3.19 2.35
N LEU A 74 4.62 3.95 1.71
CA LEU A 74 4.72 4.27 0.29
C LEU A 74 5.87 5.25 -0.02
N ASP A 75 6.09 6.25 0.81
CA ASP A 75 7.08 7.30 0.56
C ASP A 75 8.53 6.78 0.43
N PRO A 76 9.03 5.95 1.36
CA PRO A 76 10.36 5.34 1.23
C PRO A 76 10.50 4.46 -0.03
N LEU A 77 9.45 3.69 -0.38
CA LEU A 77 9.45 2.81 -1.54
C LEU A 77 9.48 3.62 -2.85
N ARG A 78 8.68 4.69 -2.92
CA ARG A 78 8.66 5.64 -4.03
C ARG A 78 10.04 6.23 -4.28
N LYS A 79 10.69 6.74 -3.22
CA LYS A 79 12.04 7.32 -3.28
C LYS A 79 13.07 6.30 -3.79
N ALA A 80 12.95 5.02 -3.42
CA ALA A 80 13.84 3.98 -3.93
C ALA A 80 13.60 3.64 -5.41
N LEU A 81 12.35 3.55 -5.85
CA LEU A 81 12.01 3.32 -7.26
C LEU A 81 12.54 4.46 -8.14
N VAL A 82 12.29 5.71 -7.76
CA VAL A 82 12.79 6.90 -8.47
C VAL A 82 14.32 6.92 -8.53
N ARG A 83 15.02 6.64 -7.41
CA ARG A 83 16.49 6.53 -7.38
C ARG A 83 17.04 5.49 -8.34
N GLN A 84 16.29 4.44 -8.65
CA GLN A 84 16.67 3.41 -9.62
C GLN A 84 16.15 3.70 -11.04
N ASN A 85 15.67 4.92 -11.33
CA ASN A 85 15.08 5.30 -12.62
C ASN A 85 13.87 4.44 -13.02
N ILE A 86 13.07 4.02 -12.03
CA ILE A 86 11.80 3.32 -12.25
C ILE A 86 10.68 4.35 -12.12
N PRO A 87 9.92 4.63 -13.19
CA PRO A 87 8.82 5.58 -13.12
C PRO A 87 7.73 5.02 -12.22
N VAL A 88 7.21 5.87 -11.32
CA VAL A 88 6.11 5.51 -10.41
C VAL A 88 4.87 6.25 -10.88
N ALA A 89 3.78 5.51 -11.07
CA ALA A 89 2.47 6.09 -11.30
C ALA A 89 1.75 6.18 -9.95
N THR A 90 1.49 7.40 -9.49
CA THR A 90 0.67 7.60 -8.32
C THR A 90 -0.80 7.56 -8.76
N VAL A 91 -1.43 6.38 -8.71
CA VAL A 91 -2.89 6.29 -8.77
C VAL A 91 -3.42 7.01 -7.54
N ALA A 92 -4.24 8.03 -7.80
CA ALA A 92 -4.74 9.05 -6.86
C ALA A 92 -3.81 10.24 -6.52
N GLY A 93 -2.74 10.50 -7.30
CA GLY A 93 -1.86 11.66 -7.03
C GLY A 93 -1.72 12.69 -8.16
N GLY A 94 -1.81 12.26 -9.43
CA GLY A 94 -1.69 13.15 -10.60
C GLY A 94 -2.79 14.22 -10.76
N SER A 95 -3.74 14.20 -9.83
CA SER A 95 -4.93 15.03 -9.84
C SER A 95 -5.48 15.23 -8.42
N LEU A 96 -4.67 15.14 -7.35
CA LEU A 96 -5.13 15.48 -5.99
C LEU A 96 -5.80 16.87 -6.02
N LEU A 97 -5.15 17.86 -6.65
CA LEU A 97 -5.68 19.21 -6.87
C LEU A 97 -6.86 19.30 -7.86
N ARG A 98 -7.15 18.28 -8.66
CA ARG A 98 -8.33 18.28 -9.57
C ARG A 98 -9.42 17.29 -9.17
N GLN A 99 -9.27 16.62 -8.02
CA GLN A 99 -10.36 15.89 -7.41
C GLN A 99 -11.43 16.91 -6.99
N PRO A 100 -12.72 16.71 -7.33
CA PRO A 100 -13.76 17.70 -7.05
C PRO A 100 -13.89 18.00 -5.55
N GLU A 101 -13.65 17.00 -4.69
CA GLU A 101 -13.63 17.14 -3.24
C GLU A 101 -12.47 18.01 -2.72
N ILE A 102 -11.27 17.84 -3.25
CA ILE A 102 -10.11 18.66 -2.87
C ILE A 102 -10.22 20.06 -3.43
N ALA A 103 -10.74 20.21 -4.64
CA ALA A 103 -11.04 21.51 -5.23
C ALA A 103 -12.03 22.29 -4.36
N ALA A 104 -13.07 21.62 -3.82
CA ALA A 104 -14.02 22.25 -2.90
C ALA A 104 -13.37 22.67 -1.57
N VAL A 105 -12.46 21.86 -1.01
CA VAL A 105 -11.68 22.23 0.19
C VAL A 105 -10.81 23.45 -0.08
N LEU A 106 -10.09 23.47 -1.21
CA LEU A 106 -9.24 24.58 -1.60
C LEU A 106 -10.02 25.86 -1.92
N GLU A 107 -11.22 25.75 -2.50
CA GLU A 107 -12.10 26.89 -2.76
C GLU A 107 -12.62 27.52 -1.46
N ALA A 108 -12.83 26.70 -0.41
CA ALA A 108 -13.17 27.19 0.92
C ALA A 108 -11.99 27.88 1.63
N TRP A 109 -10.74 27.57 1.25
CA TRP A 109 -9.55 28.16 1.83
C TRP A 109 -9.18 29.47 1.13
N ARG A 110 -9.00 30.54 1.91
CA ARG A 110 -8.62 31.84 1.35
C ARG A 110 -7.12 31.88 1.05
N PRO A 111 -6.69 32.40 -0.12
CA PRO A 111 -5.30 32.76 -0.36
C PRO A 111 -4.77 33.68 0.75
N GLY A 112 -3.52 33.45 1.17
CA GLY A 112 -2.85 34.17 2.25
C GLY A 112 -3.31 33.82 3.66
N ALA A 113 -4.32 32.96 3.84
CA ALA A 113 -4.74 32.52 5.16
C ALA A 113 -3.71 31.58 5.81
N SER A 114 -3.75 31.51 7.14
CA SER A 114 -2.96 30.56 7.92
C SER A 114 -3.37 29.13 7.57
N LEU A 115 -2.41 28.35 7.08
CA LEU A 115 -2.65 26.94 6.75
C LEU A 115 -3.05 26.13 7.97
N THR A 116 -2.45 26.40 9.13
CA THR A 116 -2.76 25.75 10.42
C THR A 116 -4.24 25.87 10.77
N PHE A 117 -4.80 27.08 10.63
CA PHE A 117 -6.22 27.30 10.90
C PHE A 117 -7.12 26.59 9.88
N CYS A 118 -6.80 26.69 8.59
CA CYS A 118 -7.57 26.08 7.52
C CYS A 118 -7.57 24.54 7.58
N ALA A 119 -6.42 23.92 7.88
CA ALA A 119 -6.29 22.47 8.03
C ALA A 119 -7.06 21.95 9.25
N ALA A 120 -6.98 22.66 10.39
CA ALA A 120 -7.71 22.29 11.60
C ALA A 120 -9.24 22.37 11.42
N ASP A 121 -9.75 23.44 10.80
CA ASP A 121 -11.18 23.59 10.49
C ASP A 121 -11.68 22.50 9.53
N ALA A 122 -10.93 22.21 8.46
CA ALA A 122 -11.27 21.13 7.53
C ALA A 122 -11.29 19.75 8.22
N ARG A 123 -10.35 19.49 9.14
CA ARG A 123 -10.30 18.23 9.90
C ARG A 123 -11.46 18.07 10.86
N GLN A 124 -11.87 19.17 11.52
CA GLN A 124 -13.06 19.17 12.37
C GLN A 124 -14.32 18.81 11.56
N ARG A 125 -14.51 19.43 10.39
CA ARG A 125 -15.66 19.13 9.50
C ARG A 125 -15.65 17.70 8.98
N LEU A 126 -14.47 17.13 8.71
CA LEU A 126 -14.34 15.72 8.31
C LEU A 126 -14.69 14.75 9.45
N GLY A 127 -14.58 15.18 10.71
CA GLY A 127 -14.96 14.39 11.89
C GLY A 127 -16.45 14.41 12.21
N GLU A 128 -17.22 15.34 11.63
CA GLU A 128 -18.65 15.47 11.88
C GLU A 128 -19.44 14.37 11.11
N PRO A 129 -20.41 13.70 11.76
CA PRO A 129 -21.28 12.74 11.10
C PRO A 129 -22.24 13.48 10.15
N ALA A 130 -22.43 12.94 8.94
CA ALA A 130 -23.19 13.55 7.84
C ALA A 130 -24.64 13.97 8.21
N ASP A 131 -25.22 13.37 9.27
CA ASP A 131 -26.58 13.64 9.74
C ASP A 131 -26.69 14.75 10.82
N ALA A 132 -25.57 15.31 11.29
CA ALA A 132 -25.56 16.28 12.38
C ALA A 132 -25.22 17.71 11.91
N GLY A 133 -25.99 18.27 10.97
CA GLY A 133 -25.80 19.68 10.60
C GLY A 133 -26.57 20.15 9.37
N SER A 134 -27.86 20.44 9.54
CA SER A 134 -28.63 21.27 8.59
C SER A 134 -28.23 22.75 8.74
N GLY A 135 -27.11 23.14 8.13
CA GLY A 135 -26.72 24.53 7.90
C GLY A 135 -26.72 24.87 6.39
N PRO A 136 -27.01 26.12 5.99
CA PRO A 136 -27.16 26.50 4.58
C PRO A 136 -25.79 26.73 3.92
N GLN A 137 -24.98 25.70 3.79
CA GLN A 137 -23.85 25.67 2.87
C GLN A 137 -23.73 24.24 2.37
N LYS A 138 -24.35 23.97 1.22
CA LYS A 138 -24.17 22.72 0.48
C LYS A 138 -22.68 22.56 0.20
N SER A 139 -22.04 21.64 0.91
CA SER A 139 -20.83 20.99 0.43
C SER A 139 -21.13 20.48 -0.98
N THR A 140 -20.45 21.04 -1.98
CA THR A 140 -20.55 20.64 -3.38
C THR A 140 -19.75 19.36 -3.66
N ALA A 141 -19.03 18.83 -2.67
CA ALA A 141 -18.25 17.62 -2.77
C ALA A 141 -19.12 16.37 -2.52
N PRO A 142 -18.88 15.26 -3.24
CA PRO A 142 -19.52 13.98 -2.93
C PRO A 142 -19.14 13.54 -1.50
N ASP A 143 -20.11 13.31 -0.60
CA ASP A 143 -19.86 12.75 0.74
C ASP A 143 -19.79 11.22 0.66
N THR A 144 -18.80 10.71 -0.10
CA THR A 144 -18.52 9.29 -0.21
C THR A 144 -17.36 8.89 0.70
N PRO A 145 -17.30 7.63 1.17
CA PRO A 145 -16.14 7.12 1.91
C PRO A 145 -14.81 7.37 1.18
N GLU A 146 -14.83 7.29 -0.15
CA GLU A 146 -13.68 7.55 -1.00
C GLU A 146 -13.28 9.04 -0.99
N ALA A 147 -14.23 9.96 -1.10
CA ALA A 147 -13.95 11.40 -1.03
C ALA A 147 -13.41 11.82 0.34
N ARG A 148 -13.95 11.23 1.42
CA ARG A 148 -13.46 11.47 2.79
C ARG A 148 -12.02 10.99 2.97
N ALA A 149 -11.69 9.81 2.44
CA ALA A 149 -10.33 9.29 2.46
C ALA A 149 -9.35 10.16 1.65
N ASN A 150 -9.80 10.72 0.52
CA ASN A 150 -9.00 11.65 -0.27
C ASN A 150 -8.75 12.96 0.47
N ILE A 151 -9.76 13.52 1.13
CA ILE A 151 -9.61 14.72 1.98
C ILE A 151 -8.67 14.44 3.16
N GLU A 152 -8.80 13.29 3.81
CA GLU A 152 -7.90 12.91 4.91
C GLU A 152 -6.44 12.84 4.46
N ALA A 153 -6.17 12.22 3.31
CA ALA A 153 -4.84 12.17 2.71
C ALA A 153 -4.33 13.58 2.35
N PHE A 154 -5.18 14.46 1.83
CA PHE A 154 -4.82 15.86 1.56
C PHE A 154 -4.46 16.64 2.82
N LEU A 155 -5.17 16.42 3.92
CA LEU A 155 -4.87 17.06 5.21
C LEU A 155 -3.57 16.53 5.82
N GLU A 156 -3.25 15.25 5.62
CA GLU A 156 -1.94 14.68 6.01
C GLU A 156 -0.79 15.41 5.30
N PHE A 157 -0.92 15.76 4.01
CA PHE A 157 0.07 16.60 3.32
C PHE A 157 0.21 18.00 3.91
N ALA A 158 -0.90 18.62 4.34
CA ALA A 158 -0.87 19.94 4.96
C ALA A 158 -0.17 19.90 6.32
N GLU A 159 -0.44 18.86 7.12
CA GLU A 159 0.22 18.63 8.41
C GLU A 159 1.73 18.38 8.25
N ASP A 160 2.13 17.56 7.27
CA ASP A 160 3.53 17.36 6.92
C ASP A 160 4.23 18.68 6.56
N HIS A 161 3.58 19.54 5.77
CA HIS A 161 4.12 20.85 5.41
C HIS A 161 4.26 21.77 6.63
N LEU A 162 3.25 21.80 7.50
CA LEU A 162 3.28 22.57 8.75
C LEU A 162 4.34 22.10 9.74
N SER A 163 4.72 20.83 9.70
CA SER A 163 5.83 20.33 10.52
C SER A 163 7.19 20.94 10.14
N LEU A 164 7.32 21.39 8.89
CA LEU A 164 8.51 22.04 8.35
C LEU A 164 8.43 23.57 8.45
N ASP A 165 7.23 24.13 8.26
CA ASP A 165 6.95 25.57 8.34
C ASP A 165 5.58 25.84 9.01
N PRO A 166 5.55 26.00 10.36
CA PRO A 166 4.31 26.17 11.12
C PRO A 166 3.53 27.46 10.81
N ASP A 167 4.20 28.48 10.28
CA ASP A 167 3.62 29.78 9.95
C ASP A 167 3.26 29.89 8.46
N SER A 168 3.31 28.76 7.72
CA SER A 168 3.02 28.73 6.29
C SER A 168 1.59 29.17 5.98
N THR A 169 1.45 29.82 4.83
CA THR A 169 0.16 30.20 4.26
C THR A 169 -0.38 29.11 3.32
N VAL A 170 -1.67 29.19 3.02
CA VAL A 170 -2.33 28.34 2.02
C VAL A 170 -1.62 28.41 0.66
N ASP A 171 -1.22 29.59 0.20
CA ASP A 171 -0.56 29.75 -1.12
C ASP A 171 0.84 29.13 -1.15
N ALA A 172 1.60 29.25 -0.06
CA ALA A 172 2.91 28.64 0.08
C ALA A 172 2.80 27.11 0.05
N PHE A 173 1.82 26.54 0.76
CA PHE A 173 1.53 25.11 0.71
C PHE A 173 1.06 24.64 -0.66
N VAL A 174 0.11 25.34 -1.31
CA VAL A 174 -0.34 24.98 -2.65
C VAL A 174 0.81 25.05 -3.66
N THR A 175 1.73 25.99 -3.50
CA THR A 175 2.95 26.08 -4.33
C THR A 175 3.88 24.90 -4.08
N ALA A 176 4.14 24.56 -2.82
CA ALA A 176 4.95 23.40 -2.45
C ALA A 176 4.33 22.09 -2.96
N LEU A 177 3.01 21.95 -2.83
CA LEU A 177 2.23 20.82 -3.31
C LEU A 177 2.28 20.69 -4.84
N ARG A 178 2.22 21.79 -5.59
CA ARG A 178 2.40 21.79 -7.06
C ARG A 178 3.83 21.44 -7.49
N ALA A 179 4.82 21.83 -6.70
CA ALA A 179 6.23 21.49 -6.93
C ALA A 179 6.58 20.05 -6.52
N ASP A 180 5.65 19.36 -5.84
CA ASP A 180 5.87 18.02 -5.34
C ASP A 180 5.80 16.98 -6.48
N SER A 181 6.95 16.40 -6.81
CA SER A 181 7.08 15.30 -7.78
C SER A 181 6.24 14.05 -7.43
N ARG A 182 5.76 13.89 -6.18
CA ARG A 182 4.80 12.84 -5.79
C ARG A 182 3.46 12.98 -6.53
N LEU A 183 3.12 14.20 -7.00
CA LEU A 183 1.87 14.57 -7.65
C LEU A 183 1.96 14.76 -9.16
N THR A 184 3.13 14.58 -9.77
CA THR A 184 3.27 14.62 -11.24
C THR A 184 2.81 13.30 -11.88
N PRO A 185 1.80 13.29 -12.76
CA PRO A 185 1.36 12.06 -13.42
C PRO A 185 2.42 11.56 -14.41
N SER A 186 3.00 10.38 -14.17
CA SER A 186 3.64 9.60 -15.23
C SER A 186 2.57 8.81 -15.99
N SER A 187 2.57 8.89 -17.32
CA SER A 187 1.66 8.12 -18.17
C SER A 187 2.01 6.63 -18.20
N ASP A 188 3.25 6.26 -17.88
CA ASP A 188 3.70 4.87 -17.77
C ASP A 188 4.62 4.72 -16.55
N GLY A 189 4.11 4.12 -15.48
CA GLY A 189 4.83 3.93 -14.23
C GLY A 189 4.25 2.79 -13.41
N VAL A 190 5.03 2.28 -12.46
CA VAL A 190 4.61 1.26 -11.50
C VAL A 190 3.59 1.88 -10.57
N ASP A 191 2.40 1.28 -10.45
CA ASP A 191 1.36 1.81 -9.57
C ASP A 191 1.73 1.54 -8.11
N LEU A 192 1.75 2.57 -7.27
CA LEU A 192 2.11 2.45 -5.85
C LEU A 192 0.95 2.93 -4.97
N MET A 193 0.38 2.03 -4.15
CA MET A 193 -0.81 2.34 -3.35
C MET A 193 -1.02 1.42 -2.16
N THR A 194 -2.06 1.69 -1.35
CA THR A 194 -2.44 0.83 -0.23
C THR A 194 -3.32 -0.35 -0.65
N PHE A 195 -3.43 -1.36 0.20
CA PHE A 195 -4.34 -2.51 -0.03
C PHE A 195 -5.80 -2.09 -0.26
N HIS A 196 -6.27 -1.03 0.42
CA HIS A 196 -7.63 -0.52 0.25
C HIS A 196 -7.82 0.14 -1.11
N ALA A 197 -6.88 1.01 -1.50
CA ALA A 197 -6.91 1.70 -2.78
C ALA A 197 -6.84 0.75 -3.99
N ALA A 198 -6.26 -0.43 -3.80
CA ALA A 198 -6.16 -1.46 -4.84
C ALA A 198 -7.50 -2.17 -5.15
N LYS A 199 -8.54 -1.99 -4.34
CA LYS A 199 -9.81 -2.70 -4.51
C LYS A 199 -10.43 -2.40 -5.87
N GLY A 200 -10.72 -3.45 -6.63
CA GLY A 200 -11.33 -3.35 -7.96
C GLY A 200 -10.33 -3.15 -9.10
N LEU A 201 -9.06 -2.89 -8.79
CA LEU A 201 -7.96 -2.83 -9.76
C LEU A 201 -7.28 -4.19 -9.91
N GLU A 202 -6.50 -4.39 -10.97
CA GLU A 202 -5.77 -5.63 -11.22
C GLU A 202 -4.54 -5.36 -12.09
N TRP A 203 -3.49 -6.15 -11.86
CA TRP A 203 -2.21 -6.04 -12.55
C TRP A 203 -1.63 -7.41 -12.89
N PRO A 204 -0.94 -7.54 -14.03
CA PRO A 204 -0.14 -8.72 -14.34
C PRO A 204 0.79 -9.15 -13.19
N VAL A 205 1.52 -8.19 -12.60
CA VAL A 205 2.50 -8.44 -11.53
C VAL A 205 2.17 -7.58 -10.32
N VAL A 206 2.08 -8.19 -9.13
CA VAL A 206 1.86 -7.47 -7.88
C VAL A 206 2.94 -7.79 -6.86
N HIS A 207 3.49 -6.74 -6.26
CA HIS A 207 4.42 -6.80 -5.13
C HIS A 207 3.71 -6.36 -3.86
N LEU A 208 3.55 -7.25 -2.88
CA LEU A 208 3.05 -6.93 -1.55
C LEU A 208 4.24 -6.71 -0.61
N VAL A 209 4.21 -5.60 0.14
CA VAL A 209 5.28 -5.26 1.09
C VAL A 209 4.74 -5.17 2.53
N GLY A 210 5.62 -5.35 3.50
CA GLY A 210 5.28 -5.31 4.93
C GLY A 210 4.36 -6.45 5.37
N LEU A 211 4.56 -7.67 4.85
CA LEU A 211 3.80 -8.85 5.29
C LEU A 211 4.37 -9.44 6.59
N GLU A 212 4.33 -8.62 7.64
CA GLU A 212 4.85 -8.87 8.99
C GLU A 212 3.83 -8.45 10.05
N ASP A 213 3.92 -9.03 11.25
CA ASP A 213 3.06 -8.68 12.37
C ASP A 213 3.29 -7.20 12.76
N GLY A 214 2.20 -6.45 12.89
CA GLY A 214 2.21 -5.01 13.11
C GLY A 214 1.78 -4.22 11.88
N PHE A 215 2.03 -4.74 10.67
CA PHE A 215 1.45 -4.25 9.42
C PHE A 215 0.36 -5.17 8.90
N VAL A 216 0.61 -6.47 8.78
CA VAL A 216 -0.37 -7.43 8.27
C VAL A 216 -0.38 -8.67 9.18
N PRO A 217 -1.29 -8.76 10.16
CA PRO A 217 -2.33 -7.78 10.51
C PRO A 217 -1.76 -6.51 11.14
N ILE A 218 -2.45 -5.39 10.93
CA ILE A 218 -2.09 -4.12 11.55
C ILE A 218 -2.22 -4.19 13.08
N ALA A 219 -1.31 -3.53 13.80
CA ALA A 219 -1.17 -3.67 15.26
C ALA A 219 -2.47 -3.41 16.08
N HIS A 220 -3.37 -2.56 15.60
CA HIS A 220 -4.64 -2.27 16.28
C HIS A 220 -5.73 -3.34 16.04
N ALA A 221 -5.53 -4.29 15.11
CA ALA A 221 -6.46 -5.38 14.84
C ALA A 221 -6.35 -6.48 15.92
N ARG A 222 -6.84 -6.16 17.12
CA ARG A 222 -6.72 -7.01 18.32
C ARG A 222 -7.86 -8.01 18.48
N THR A 223 -9.05 -7.70 17.97
CA THR A 223 -10.23 -8.57 18.06
C THR A 223 -10.26 -9.62 16.94
N THR A 224 -10.96 -10.71 17.16
CA THR A 224 -11.18 -11.75 16.13
C THR A 224 -11.84 -11.18 14.87
N ALA A 225 -12.80 -10.27 15.04
CA ALA A 225 -13.48 -9.61 13.93
C ALA A 225 -12.52 -8.70 13.13
N ALA A 226 -11.72 -7.87 13.82
CA ALA A 226 -10.74 -7.01 13.16
C ALA A 226 -9.66 -7.82 12.42
N ARG A 227 -9.20 -8.93 13.01
CA ARG A 227 -8.26 -9.86 12.34
C ARG A 227 -8.88 -10.56 11.15
N ALA A 228 -10.17 -10.90 11.22
CA ALA A 228 -10.89 -11.46 10.09
C ALA A 228 -11.00 -10.45 8.93
N GLU A 229 -11.14 -9.16 9.25
CA GLU A 229 -11.14 -8.10 8.25
C GLU A 229 -9.76 -7.88 7.62
N GLU A 230 -8.69 -7.82 8.41
CA GLU A 230 -7.31 -7.76 7.87
C GLU A 230 -7.01 -8.96 6.95
N ARG A 231 -7.51 -10.14 7.30
CA ARG A 231 -7.39 -11.34 6.46
C ARG A 231 -8.13 -11.20 5.13
N ARG A 232 -9.31 -10.58 5.13
CA ARG A 232 -10.07 -10.30 3.90
C ARG A 232 -9.35 -9.24 3.06
N LEU A 233 -8.81 -8.21 3.68
CA LEU A 233 -8.03 -7.17 3.00
C LEU A 233 -6.80 -7.77 2.32
N LEU A 234 -6.05 -8.63 3.01
CA LEU A 234 -4.93 -9.36 2.41
C LEU A 234 -5.38 -10.26 1.25
N HIS A 235 -6.50 -10.98 1.39
CA HIS A 235 -7.06 -11.76 0.28
C HIS A 235 -7.40 -10.88 -0.93
N VAL A 236 -7.96 -9.69 -0.71
CA VAL A 236 -8.22 -8.73 -1.80
C VAL A 236 -6.90 -8.31 -2.44
N ALA A 237 -5.88 -7.93 -1.65
CA ALA A 237 -4.57 -7.52 -2.16
C ALA A 237 -3.89 -8.63 -3.01
N VAL A 238 -3.92 -9.87 -2.55
CA VAL A 238 -3.38 -11.04 -3.27
C VAL A 238 -4.10 -11.26 -4.60
N THR A 239 -5.44 -11.16 -4.61
CA THR A 239 -6.24 -11.36 -5.83
C THR A 239 -6.21 -10.17 -6.80
N ARG A 240 -5.42 -9.12 -6.53
CA ARG A 240 -5.12 -8.08 -7.52
C ARG A 240 -4.07 -8.55 -8.54
N ALA A 241 -3.31 -9.60 -8.20
CA ALA A 241 -2.36 -10.22 -9.10
C ALA A 241 -3.09 -11.09 -10.13
N GLU A 242 -2.80 -10.86 -11.41
CA GLU A 242 -3.31 -11.72 -12.48
C GLU A 242 -2.37 -12.90 -12.77
N GLN A 243 -1.05 -12.67 -12.76
CA GLN A 243 -0.05 -13.64 -13.23
C GLN A 243 1.00 -13.94 -12.16
N GLU A 244 1.63 -12.90 -11.62
CA GLU A 244 2.77 -13.03 -10.70
C GLU A 244 2.49 -12.30 -9.37
N LEU A 245 2.81 -12.98 -8.26
CA LEU A 245 2.68 -12.44 -6.91
C LEU A 245 4.01 -12.53 -6.19
N HIS A 246 4.53 -11.39 -5.74
CA HIS A 246 5.74 -11.33 -4.95
C HIS A 246 5.45 -10.68 -3.61
N VAL A 247 5.92 -11.32 -2.54
CA VAL A 247 5.70 -10.91 -1.18
C VAL A 247 7.03 -10.60 -0.52
N LEU A 248 7.09 -9.44 0.13
CA LEU A 248 8.23 -8.96 0.90
C LEU A 248 7.80 -8.71 2.35
N TRP A 249 8.62 -9.13 3.30
CA TRP A 249 8.48 -8.77 4.71
C TRP A 249 9.85 -8.48 5.32
N CYS A 250 9.87 -7.65 6.36
CA CYS A 250 11.11 -7.30 7.05
C CYS A 250 11.19 -8.04 8.39
N ASP A 251 12.35 -8.62 8.69
CA ASP A 251 12.61 -9.27 9.99
C ASP A 251 13.01 -8.25 11.09
N ARG A 252 13.37 -7.03 10.69
CA ARG A 252 13.77 -5.93 11.57
C ARG A 252 13.36 -4.59 10.99
N ARG A 253 12.99 -3.62 11.83
CA ARG A 253 12.71 -2.23 11.40
C ARG A 253 13.19 -1.20 12.41
N ASP A 254 13.63 -0.06 11.91
CA ASP A 254 13.91 1.11 12.74
C ASP A 254 12.63 1.89 13.01
N LEU A 255 12.21 1.93 14.28
CA LEU A 255 11.00 2.62 14.74
C LEU A 255 11.40 3.57 15.87
N GLY A 256 11.23 4.87 15.68
CA GLY A 256 11.55 5.86 16.71
C GLY A 256 13.01 5.84 17.17
N GLY A 257 13.94 5.54 16.26
CA GLY A 257 15.38 5.45 16.56
C GLY A 257 15.81 4.12 17.21
N GLN A 258 14.90 3.17 17.41
CA GLN A 258 15.21 1.83 17.90
C GLN A 258 14.99 0.78 16.81
N THR A 259 15.94 -0.13 16.63
CA THR A 259 15.76 -1.29 15.77
C THR A 259 14.94 -2.34 16.51
N VAL A 260 13.76 -2.65 15.99
CA VAL A 260 12.79 -3.60 16.54
C VAL A 260 12.73 -4.83 15.64
N GLU A 261 12.81 -6.03 16.24
CA GLU A 261 12.58 -7.28 15.51
C GLU A 261 11.10 -7.46 15.18
N ARG A 262 10.84 -8.11 14.04
CA ARG A 262 9.51 -8.31 13.50
C ARG A 262 9.28 -9.79 13.24
N GLU A 263 8.07 -10.23 13.56
CA GLU A 263 7.61 -11.57 13.23
C GLU A 263 6.93 -11.58 11.85
N PRO A 264 7.07 -12.65 11.06
CA PRO A 264 6.37 -12.76 9.80
C PRO A 264 4.85 -12.79 10.01
N SER A 265 4.09 -12.30 9.03
CA SER A 265 2.64 -12.38 9.08
C SER A 265 2.19 -13.83 9.27
N ARG A 266 1.21 -14.05 10.15
CA ARG A 266 0.58 -15.37 10.33
C ARG A 266 0.00 -15.98 9.04
N TRP A 267 -0.25 -15.18 8.00
CA TRP A 267 -0.76 -15.65 6.72
C TRP A 267 0.34 -15.87 5.67
N LEU A 268 1.59 -15.56 6.00
CA LEU A 268 2.71 -15.70 5.08
C LEU A 268 2.95 -17.17 4.68
N GLU A 269 2.84 -18.09 5.64
CA GLU A 269 3.00 -19.53 5.40
C GLU A 269 1.91 -20.10 4.48
N ALA A 270 0.69 -19.55 4.56
CA ALA A 270 -0.40 -19.90 3.66
C ALA A 270 -0.10 -19.49 2.20
N ILE A 271 0.61 -18.37 2.00
CA ILE A 271 1.08 -17.91 0.69
C ILE A 271 2.27 -18.75 0.23
N ALA A 272 3.29 -18.93 1.06
CA ALA A 272 4.50 -19.67 0.73
C ALA A 272 4.24 -21.14 0.39
N SER A 273 3.33 -21.79 1.12
CA SER A 273 2.98 -23.19 0.83
C SER A 273 2.27 -23.36 -0.51
N ALA A 274 1.67 -22.30 -1.09
CA ALA A 274 0.99 -22.39 -2.37
C ALA A 274 1.94 -22.68 -3.54
N ALA A 275 3.23 -22.35 -3.34
CA ALA A 275 4.32 -22.49 -4.29
C ALA A 275 4.84 -23.93 -4.55
N ASP A 276 4.13 -24.97 -4.08
CA ASP A 276 4.59 -26.37 -4.14
C ASP A 276 4.30 -27.06 -5.50
N HIS A 277 4.14 -26.32 -6.61
CA HIS A 277 3.73 -26.88 -7.92
C HIS A 277 4.73 -26.72 -9.09
N GLY A 278 5.93 -26.15 -8.90
CA GLY A 278 6.95 -26.01 -9.96
C GLY A 278 8.31 -26.70 -9.69
N PRO A 279 8.95 -27.36 -10.68
CA PRO A 279 10.30 -27.91 -10.55
C PRO A 279 11.33 -26.79 -10.67
N GLY A 280 11.65 -26.16 -9.53
CA GLY A 280 12.62 -25.06 -9.45
C GLY A 280 12.51 -24.21 -8.18
N ALA A 281 11.72 -24.63 -7.19
CA ALA A 281 11.49 -23.90 -5.96
C ALA A 281 12.81 -23.61 -5.22
N VAL A 282 13.12 -22.33 -5.03
CA VAL A 282 13.93 -21.91 -3.88
C VAL A 282 13.18 -22.42 -2.66
N ASP A 283 13.85 -23.16 -1.77
CA ASP A 283 13.22 -23.79 -0.62
C ASP A 283 12.72 -22.72 0.39
N HIS A 284 11.53 -22.20 0.11
CA HIS A 284 10.85 -21.15 0.87
C HIS A 284 10.47 -21.66 2.26
N ARG A 285 10.20 -22.96 2.41
CA ARG A 285 10.04 -23.61 3.71
C ARG A 285 11.35 -23.55 4.49
N ALA A 286 12.50 -23.85 3.89
CA ALA A 286 13.78 -23.71 4.56
C ALA A 286 14.16 -22.25 4.82
N ALA A 287 13.80 -21.29 3.97
CA ALA A 287 14.02 -19.86 4.26
C ALA A 287 13.21 -19.39 5.48
N ILE A 288 11.93 -19.74 5.53
CA ILE A 288 11.04 -19.41 6.67
C ILE A 288 11.44 -20.21 7.93
N ALA A 289 11.82 -21.47 7.79
CA ALA A 289 12.29 -22.31 8.90
C ALA A 289 13.64 -21.84 9.44
N ARG A 290 14.58 -21.44 8.57
CA ARG A 290 15.86 -20.82 8.98
C ARG A 290 15.62 -19.51 9.70
N ALA A 291 14.78 -18.61 9.17
CA ALA A 291 14.42 -17.37 9.85
C ALA A 291 13.79 -17.64 11.24
N ARG A 292 12.87 -18.60 11.34
CA ARG A 292 12.28 -19.03 12.63
C ARG A 292 13.30 -19.64 13.59
N GLN A 293 14.25 -20.45 13.10
CA GLN A 293 15.30 -21.06 13.92
C GLN A 293 16.33 -20.04 14.40
N GLU A 294 16.75 -19.12 13.53
CA GLU A 294 17.68 -18.04 13.88
C GLU A 294 17.07 -17.10 14.91
N LEU A 295 15.78 -16.80 14.81
CA LEU A 295 15.07 -16.00 15.81
C LEU A 295 15.01 -16.69 17.18
N ARG A 296 14.63 -17.98 17.21
CA ARG A 296 14.59 -18.77 18.46
C ARG A 296 15.97 -18.90 19.13
N ALA A 297 17.01 -19.19 18.34
CA ALA A 297 18.38 -19.33 18.86
C ALA A 297 18.98 -18.02 19.41
N ARG A 298 18.37 -16.87 19.11
CA ARG A 298 18.75 -15.55 19.62
C ARG A 298 17.93 -15.11 20.83
N GLN A 299 16.70 -15.62 20.98
CA GLN A 299 15.85 -15.41 22.17
C GLN A 299 16.30 -16.23 23.38
N ASP A 300 17.01 -17.34 23.15
CA ASP A 300 17.55 -18.22 24.19
C ASP A 300 18.96 -17.82 24.68
N ARG A 301 19.48 -16.64 24.28
CA ARG A 301 20.77 -16.07 24.73
C ARG A 301 20.57 -14.81 25.54
#